data_AF-A0A2V5MVH6-F1
#
_entry.id   AF-A0A2V5MVH6-F1
#
_cell.length_a   1.000
_cell.length_b   1.000
_cell.length_c   1.000
_cell.angle_alpha   90.00
_cell.angle_beta   90.00
_cell.angle_gamma   90.00
#
_symmetry.space_group_name_H-M   'P 1'
#
loop_
_entity.id
_entity.type
_entity.pdbx_description
1 polymer ?
#
loop_
_entity_poly.entity_id
_entity_poly.type
_entity_poly.pdbx_seq_one_letter_code
_entity_poly.pdbx_strand_id
1 'polypeptide(L)'
;MDRASIDETSSYYPPRARWYSHFFYPLHAARRVLHLEKIHLPGGLSALQFALSLALPGFACFALGRRMLGRAIVAAYVLASVVFVTALGYRAGAIAYGLMISAHATSIVFLLGHWLRDMRFRFKLALGLGTLLVVWLLIYSPILGLVERHWIMPLRVRDQVVVVSRGIAIISVKRGDWVAYEISGAEGQGLYLQAGFGVERVLAVAGDHVRFTREAVFVNERPFPLAPHMPTESEFVVPEKMRFIWPTIDVTRGAAAQASVTAAMQQVAMVPEHQIIGKPFKHWFGRRQLP
;
A
#
# COMPACT_ATOMS: atom_id res chain seq x y z
N MET A 1 51.21 -51.43 8.81
CA MET A 1 50.15 -52.19 8.13
C MET A 1 49.13 -51.20 7.60
N ASP A 2 49.31 -50.88 6.33
CA ASP A 2 48.52 -49.92 5.56
C ASP A 2 47.08 -50.39 5.36
N ARG A 3 46.11 -49.55 5.73
CA ARG A 3 44.74 -49.69 5.26
C ARG A 3 44.61 -48.87 3.98
N ALA A 4 44.79 -49.58 2.89
CA ALA A 4 44.58 -49.13 1.53
C ALA A 4 43.23 -48.43 1.34
N SER A 5 43.31 -47.34 0.59
CA SER A 5 42.24 -46.62 -0.07
C SER A 5 41.41 -47.57 -0.95
N ILE A 6 40.21 -47.93 -0.48
CA ILE A 6 39.17 -48.51 -1.32
C ILE A 6 38.44 -47.32 -1.97
N ASP A 7 39.00 -46.82 -3.05
CA ASP A 7 38.32 -45.89 -3.96
C ASP A 7 37.65 -46.76 -5.03
N GLU A 8 36.42 -47.20 -4.73
CA GLU A 8 35.55 -47.93 -5.65
C GLU A 8 35.17 -47.05 -6.85
N THR A 9 36.00 -47.09 -7.89
CA THR A 9 35.65 -46.61 -9.23
C THR A 9 34.88 -47.71 -9.96
N SER A 10 33.63 -47.94 -9.55
CA SER A 10 32.69 -48.78 -10.31
C SER A 10 32.49 -48.20 -11.71
N SER A 11 32.90 -48.92 -12.76
CA SER A 11 32.68 -48.54 -14.17
C SER A 11 31.20 -48.47 -14.56
N TYR A 12 30.31 -49.04 -13.75
CA TYR A 12 28.87 -49.12 -14.04
C TYR A 12 28.09 -47.90 -13.51
N TYR A 13 28.67 -47.14 -12.57
CA TYR A 13 28.05 -45.93 -12.02
C TYR A 13 28.88 -44.70 -12.38
N PRO A 14 28.36 -43.74 -13.17
CA PRO A 14 29.04 -42.48 -13.36
C PRO A 14 29.21 -41.79 -12.00
N PRO A 15 30.38 -41.17 -11.72
CA PRO A 15 30.62 -40.49 -10.47
C PRO A 15 29.51 -39.46 -10.23
N ARG A 16 28.78 -39.62 -9.12
CA ARG A 16 27.66 -38.73 -8.76
C ARG A 16 28.22 -37.32 -8.69
N ALA A 17 27.80 -36.44 -9.60
CA ALA A 17 28.42 -35.12 -9.72
C ALA A 17 28.26 -34.36 -8.40
N ARG A 18 29.39 -34.03 -7.76
CA ARG A 18 29.44 -33.43 -6.41
C ARG A 18 29.22 -31.91 -6.41
N TRP A 19 29.25 -31.27 -7.58
CA TRP A 19 29.23 -29.81 -7.70
C TRP A 19 27.96 -29.13 -7.14
N TYR A 20 26.81 -29.81 -7.15
CA TYR A 20 25.57 -29.30 -6.55
C TYR A 20 25.30 -29.79 -5.12
N SER A 21 26.13 -30.68 -4.56
CA SER A 21 25.84 -31.27 -3.24
C SER A 21 25.88 -30.23 -2.12
N HIS A 22 26.71 -29.20 -2.22
CA HIS A 22 26.77 -28.13 -1.21
C HIS A 22 25.48 -27.29 -1.13
N PHE A 23 24.75 -27.14 -2.24
CA PHE A 23 23.46 -26.43 -2.25
C PHE A 23 22.31 -27.32 -1.76
N PHE A 24 22.32 -28.61 -2.10
CA PHE A 24 21.24 -29.52 -1.73
C PHE A 24 21.41 -30.19 -0.35
N TYR A 25 22.63 -30.29 0.21
CA TYR A 25 22.84 -30.83 1.55
C TYR A 25 22.10 -30.08 2.65
N PRO A 26 22.17 -28.74 2.76
CA PRO A 26 21.41 -28.00 3.76
C PRO A 26 19.91 -28.15 3.54
N LEU A 27 19.46 -28.22 2.28
CA LEU A 27 18.05 -28.45 1.94
C LEU A 27 17.58 -29.85 2.36
N HIS A 28 18.37 -30.90 2.15
CA HIS A 28 18.06 -32.26 2.58
C HIS A 28 18.20 -32.45 4.10
N ALA A 29 19.13 -31.77 4.75
CA ALA A 29 19.25 -31.73 6.20
C ALA A 29 18.03 -31.03 6.81
N ALA A 30 17.63 -29.87 6.27
CA ALA A 30 16.40 -29.19 6.64
C ALA A 30 15.17 -30.08 6.37
N ARG A 31 15.11 -30.79 5.23
CA ARG A 31 14.04 -31.73 4.89
C ARG A 31 13.88 -32.84 5.94
N ARG A 32 15.00 -33.42 6.39
CA ARG A 32 15.02 -34.46 7.43
C ARG A 32 14.67 -33.92 8.81
N VAL A 33 15.22 -32.76 9.20
CA VAL A 33 14.95 -32.12 10.50
C VAL A 33 13.49 -31.66 10.60
N LEU A 34 12.91 -31.17 9.49
CA LEU A 34 11.52 -30.73 9.42
C LEU A 34 10.54 -31.86 9.08
N HIS A 35 11.01 -33.12 8.95
CA HIS A 35 10.22 -34.29 8.58
C HIS A 35 9.33 -34.08 7.33
N LEU A 36 9.79 -33.30 6.35
CA LEU A 36 9.02 -32.99 5.13
C LEU A 36 8.68 -34.25 4.31
N GLU A 37 9.38 -35.36 4.55
CA GLU A 37 9.15 -36.68 3.95
C GLU A 37 7.80 -37.30 4.39
N LYS A 38 7.26 -36.87 5.53
CA LYS A 38 5.97 -37.33 6.06
C LYS A 38 4.80 -36.46 5.59
N ILE A 39 5.09 -35.36 4.90
CA ILE A 39 4.10 -34.37 4.48
C ILE A 39 3.50 -34.81 3.14
N HIS A 40 2.36 -35.51 3.22
CA HIS A 40 1.52 -35.86 2.07
C HIS A 40 0.29 -34.96 2.08
N LEU A 41 -0.32 -34.62 0.93
CA LEU A 41 -1.58 -33.86 0.92
C LEU A 41 -2.62 -34.48 1.87
N PRO A 42 -3.39 -33.68 2.62
CA PRO A 42 -4.39 -34.21 3.55
C PRO A 42 -5.40 -35.07 2.78
N GLY A 43 -5.61 -36.30 3.23
CA GLY A 43 -6.60 -37.20 2.64
C GLY A 43 -7.98 -36.55 2.60
N GLY A 44 -8.62 -36.58 1.43
CA GLY A 44 -9.94 -35.97 1.21
C GLY A 44 -9.91 -34.55 0.62
N LEU A 45 -8.73 -33.94 0.42
CA LEU A 45 -8.58 -32.69 -0.33
C LEU A 45 -7.74 -32.90 -1.59
N SER A 46 -8.25 -32.45 -2.73
CA SER A 46 -7.45 -32.28 -3.94
C SER A 46 -6.42 -31.15 -3.76
N ALA A 47 -5.36 -31.16 -4.58
CA ALA A 47 -4.36 -30.09 -4.58
C ALA A 47 -4.97 -28.69 -4.79
N LEU A 48 -5.99 -28.60 -5.67
CA LEU A 48 -6.73 -27.36 -5.90
C LEU A 48 -7.51 -26.93 -4.66
N GLN A 49 -8.23 -27.84 -4.00
CA GLN A 49 -8.97 -27.52 -2.76
C GLN A 49 -8.03 -27.11 -1.63
N PHE A 50 -6.84 -27.70 -1.55
CA PHE A 50 -5.82 -27.29 -0.59
C PHE A 50 -5.31 -25.88 -0.89
N ALA A 51 -5.00 -25.56 -2.15
CA ALA A 51 -4.60 -24.22 -2.57
C ALA A 51 -5.70 -23.17 -2.30
N LEU A 52 -6.95 -23.49 -2.63
CA LEU A 52 -8.10 -22.63 -2.33
C LEU A 52 -8.31 -22.46 -0.82
N SER A 53 -8.03 -23.49 -0.01
CA SER A 53 -8.10 -23.42 1.46
C SER A 53 -7.05 -22.48 2.06
N LEU A 54 -5.92 -22.28 1.37
CA LEU A 54 -4.87 -21.34 1.74
C LEU A 54 -5.12 -19.92 1.25
N ALA A 55 -5.84 -19.76 0.14
CA ALA A 55 -6.12 -18.45 -0.44
C ALA A 55 -7.42 -17.83 0.11
N LEU A 56 -8.43 -18.66 0.40
CA LEU A 56 -9.77 -18.22 0.77
C LEU A 56 -10.06 -18.54 2.24
N PRO A 57 -10.25 -17.52 3.09
CA PRO A 57 -10.55 -17.72 4.51
C PRO A 57 -11.88 -18.47 4.68
N GLY A 58 -11.88 -19.53 5.49
CA GLY A 58 -13.05 -20.34 5.79
C GLY A 58 -13.31 -21.48 4.79
N PHE A 59 -12.67 -21.50 3.62
CA PHE A 59 -12.86 -22.56 2.62
C PHE A 59 -12.47 -23.95 3.15
N ALA A 60 -11.38 -24.03 3.91
CA ALA A 60 -10.95 -25.26 4.57
C ALA A 60 -12.05 -25.90 5.43
N CYS A 61 -12.81 -25.07 6.16
CA CYS A 61 -13.90 -25.54 7.01
C CYS A 61 -15.05 -26.12 6.19
N PHE A 62 -15.35 -25.55 5.02
CA PHE A 62 -16.36 -26.11 4.12
C PHE A 62 -15.92 -27.44 3.52
N ALA A 63 -14.68 -27.49 3.01
CA ALA A 63 -14.13 -28.68 2.38
C ALA A 63 -14.04 -29.88 3.37
N LEU A 64 -13.83 -29.60 4.65
CA LEU A 64 -13.78 -30.61 5.73
C LEU A 64 -15.12 -30.80 6.47
N GLY A 65 -16.24 -30.32 5.91
CA GLY A 65 -17.60 -30.57 6.41
C GLY A 65 -18.06 -29.72 7.61
N ARG A 66 -17.23 -28.80 8.12
CA ARG A 66 -17.55 -27.86 9.22
C ARG A 66 -18.24 -26.59 8.70
N ARG A 67 -19.42 -26.75 8.12
CA ARG A 67 -20.14 -25.66 7.40
C ARG A 67 -20.46 -24.44 8.27
N MET A 68 -20.88 -24.63 9.53
CA MET A 68 -21.20 -23.50 10.42
C MET A 68 -19.98 -22.65 10.73
N LEU A 69 -18.85 -23.29 11.06
CA LEU A 69 -17.59 -22.59 11.32
C LEU A 69 -17.10 -21.85 10.07
N GLY A 70 -17.18 -22.50 8.90
CA GLY A 70 -16.83 -21.86 7.63
C GLY A 70 -17.67 -20.62 7.35
N ARG A 71 -18.99 -20.68 7.58
CA ARG A 71 -19.88 -19.51 7.45
C ARG A 71 -19.51 -18.39 8.40
N ALA A 72 -19.21 -18.71 9.66
CA ALA A 72 -18.82 -17.71 10.65
C ALA A 72 -17.52 -16.99 10.26
N ILE A 73 -16.49 -17.75 9.83
CA ILE A 73 -15.21 -17.18 9.38
C ILE A 73 -15.39 -16.31 8.15
N VAL A 74 -16.13 -16.78 7.14
CA VAL A 74 -16.41 -15.99 5.92
C VAL A 74 -17.20 -14.73 6.26
N ALA A 75 -18.24 -14.83 7.07
CA ALA A 75 -19.04 -13.66 7.47
C ALA A 75 -18.18 -12.62 8.21
N ALA A 76 -17.34 -13.06 9.16
CA ALA A 76 -16.41 -12.18 9.86
C ALA A 76 -15.43 -11.51 8.88
N TYR A 77 -14.88 -12.27 7.93
CA TYR A 77 -13.94 -11.76 6.94
C TYR A 77 -14.61 -10.73 6.00
N VAL A 78 -15.80 -11.02 5.49
CA VAL A 78 -16.55 -10.13 4.59
C VAL A 78 -16.94 -8.84 5.32
N LEU A 79 -17.48 -8.95 6.54
CA LEU A 79 -17.84 -7.79 7.34
C LEU A 79 -16.62 -6.91 7.61
N ALA A 80 -15.50 -7.52 8.02
CA ALA A 80 -14.25 -6.80 8.23
C ALA A 80 -13.73 -6.18 6.92
N SER A 81 -13.88 -6.84 5.77
CA SER A 81 -13.51 -6.29 4.46
C SER A 81 -14.31 -5.03 4.11
N VAL A 82 -15.62 -5.05 4.34
CA VAL A 82 -16.48 -3.87 4.13
C VAL A 82 -16.04 -2.72 5.03
N VAL A 83 -15.79 -2.99 6.32
CA VAL A 83 -15.30 -1.97 7.26
C VAL A 83 -13.93 -1.44 6.84
N PHE A 84 -13.02 -2.30 6.42
CA PHE A 84 -11.69 -1.92 5.94
C PHE A 84 -11.75 -0.94 4.76
N VAL A 85 -12.57 -1.26 3.75
CA VAL A 85 -12.70 -0.44 2.54
C VAL A 85 -13.41 0.89 2.85
N THR A 86 -14.50 0.85 3.60
CA THR A 86 -15.29 2.05 3.96
C THR A 86 -14.50 3.00 4.87
N ALA A 87 -13.74 2.45 5.82
CA ALA A 87 -12.90 3.20 6.76
C ALA A 87 -11.43 3.27 6.35
N LEU A 88 -11.13 3.19 5.05
CA LEU A 88 -9.77 3.20 4.51
C LEU A 88 -8.99 4.43 5.02
N GLY A 89 -7.78 4.18 5.52
CA GLY A 89 -6.87 5.18 6.12
C GLY A 89 -7.22 5.63 7.56
N TYR A 90 -8.32 5.16 8.15
CA TYR A 90 -8.65 5.39 9.56
C TYR A 90 -8.25 4.21 10.45
N ARG A 91 -8.21 4.45 11.77
CA ARG A 91 -7.95 3.42 12.79
C ARG A 91 -8.93 2.24 12.69
N ALA A 92 -10.21 2.49 12.42
CA ALA A 92 -11.20 1.45 12.23
C ALA A 92 -10.87 0.53 11.04
N GLY A 93 -10.34 1.10 9.94
CA GLY A 93 -9.85 0.33 8.81
C GLY A 93 -8.67 -0.56 9.19
N ALA A 94 -7.70 -0.04 9.96
CA ALA A 94 -6.56 -0.83 10.43
C ALA A 94 -6.99 -2.00 11.34
N ILE A 95 -7.95 -1.77 12.25
CA ILE A 95 -8.52 -2.82 13.10
C ILE A 95 -9.21 -3.89 12.25
N ALA A 96 -10.04 -3.46 11.28
CA ALA A 96 -10.75 -4.37 10.38
C ALA A 96 -9.79 -5.19 9.52
N TYR A 97 -8.71 -4.60 9.03
CA TYR A 97 -7.65 -5.33 8.32
C TYR A 97 -6.98 -6.39 9.19
N GLY A 98 -6.69 -6.07 10.46
CA GLY A 98 -6.19 -7.04 11.44
C GLY A 98 -7.17 -8.19 11.68
N LEU A 99 -8.47 -7.92 11.73
CA LEU A 99 -9.51 -8.95 11.84
C LEU A 99 -9.59 -9.84 10.59
N MET A 100 -9.44 -9.28 9.38
CA MET A 100 -9.36 -10.05 8.13
C MET A 100 -8.18 -11.03 8.17
N ILE A 101 -6.99 -10.56 8.55
CA ILE A 101 -5.80 -11.41 8.69
C ILE A 101 -6.04 -12.50 9.75
N SER A 102 -6.65 -12.15 10.89
CA SER A 102 -6.92 -13.09 11.98
C SER A 102 -7.91 -14.19 11.58
N ALA A 103 -8.97 -13.84 10.85
CA ALA A 103 -9.92 -14.80 10.29
C ALA A 103 -9.23 -15.75 9.29
N HIS A 104 -8.35 -15.21 8.44
CA HIS A 104 -7.56 -16.02 7.51
C HIS A 104 -6.58 -16.94 8.22
N ALA A 105 -5.82 -16.42 9.19
CA ALA A 105 -4.90 -17.19 10.01
C ALA A 105 -5.61 -18.34 10.73
N THR A 106 -6.82 -18.10 11.26
CA THR A 106 -7.65 -19.12 11.89
C THR A 106 -8.00 -20.24 10.92
N SER A 107 -8.37 -19.91 9.67
CA SER A 107 -8.63 -20.88 8.61
C SER A 107 -7.38 -21.72 8.26
N ILE A 108 -6.22 -21.08 8.18
CA ILE A 108 -4.93 -21.76 7.91
C ILE A 108 -4.58 -22.70 9.06
N VAL A 109 -4.68 -22.23 10.31
CA VAL A 109 -4.40 -23.05 11.50
C VAL A 109 -5.36 -24.24 11.57
N PHE A 110 -6.63 -24.05 11.22
CA PHE A 110 -7.60 -25.15 11.12
C PHE A 110 -7.18 -26.19 10.05
N LEU A 111 -6.82 -25.74 8.85
CA LEU A 111 -6.34 -26.60 7.77
C LEU A 111 -5.08 -27.39 8.20
N LEU A 112 -4.07 -26.70 8.74
CA LEU A 112 -2.83 -27.32 9.19
C LEU A 112 -3.03 -28.25 10.40
N GLY A 113 -3.94 -27.88 11.30
CA GLY A 113 -4.29 -28.69 12.47
C GLY A 113 -4.92 -30.02 12.08
N HIS A 114 -5.77 -30.00 11.05
CA HIS A 114 -6.32 -31.22 10.45
C HIS A 114 -5.24 -32.01 9.71
N TRP A 115 -4.45 -31.34 8.87
CA TRP A 115 -3.43 -31.95 8.04
C TRP A 115 -2.30 -32.64 8.81
N LEU A 116 -1.83 -32.00 9.88
CA LEU A 116 -0.67 -32.43 10.66
C LEU A 116 -1.07 -33.00 12.01
N ARG A 117 -2.20 -33.70 12.12
CA ARG A 117 -2.78 -34.14 13.40
C ARG A 117 -1.76 -34.81 14.33
N ASP A 118 -0.85 -35.62 13.79
CA ASP A 118 0.12 -36.42 14.55
C ASP A 118 1.45 -35.71 14.84
N MET A 119 1.64 -34.48 14.37
CA MET A 119 2.85 -33.70 14.62
C MET A 119 2.81 -32.98 15.98
N ARG A 120 3.98 -32.59 16.49
CA ARG A 120 4.10 -31.79 17.73
C ARG A 120 3.47 -30.40 17.56
N PHE A 121 2.80 -29.90 18.60
CA PHE A 121 2.14 -28.59 18.58
C PHE A 121 3.06 -27.43 18.15
N ARG A 122 4.29 -27.39 18.67
CA ARG A 122 5.29 -26.35 18.31
C ARG A 122 5.57 -26.29 16.81
N PHE A 123 5.64 -27.44 16.15
CA PHE A 123 5.86 -27.52 14.71
C PHE A 123 4.65 -27.01 13.94
N LYS A 124 3.42 -27.38 14.36
CA LYS A 124 2.18 -26.86 13.76
C LYS A 124 2.08 -25.34 13.87
N LEU A 125 2.42 -24.79 15.04
CA LEU A 125 2.41 -23.36 15.29
C LEU A 125 3.44 -22.64 14.42
N ALA A 126 4.69 -23.13 14.38
CA ALA A 126 5.74 -22.57 13.55
C ALA A 126 5.36 -22.61 12.05
N LEU A 127 4.81 -23.73 11.58
CA LEU A 127 4.36 -23.85 10.20
C LEU A 127 3.16 -22.94 9.90
N GLY A 128 2.22 -22.78 10.83
CA GLY A 128 1.09 -21.86 10.70
C GLY A 128 1.52 -20.42 10.58
N LEU A 129 2.44 -19.98 11.45
CA LEU A 129 3.03 -18.63 11.37
C LEU A 129 3.82 -18.44 10.07
N GLY A 130 4.62 -19.43 9.67
CA GLY A 130 5.37 -19.40 8.41
C GLY A 130 4.45 -19.32 7.19
N THR A 131 3.38 -20.12 7.17
CA THR A 131 2.38 -20.11 6.08
C THR A 131 1.67 -18.77 6.00
N LEU A 132 1.26 -18.21 7.15
CA LEU A 132 0.64 -16.89 7.20
C LEU A 132 1.58 -15.79 6.70
N LEU A 133 2.85 -15.83 7.09
CA LEU A 133 3.86 -14.88 6.62
C LEU A 133 4.06 -14.98 5.10
N VAL A 134 4.13 -16.20 4.56
CA VAL A 134 4.24 -16.43 3.11
C VAL A 134 3.00 -15.91 2.38
N VAL A 135 1.80 -16.20 2.87
CA VAL A 135 0.53 -15.67 2.31
C VAL A 135 0.52 -14.14 2.37
N TRP A 136 0.98 -13.54 3.47
CA TRP A 136 1.06 -12.09 3.59
C TRP A 136 2.04 -11.47 2.58
N LEU A 137 3.25 -12.02 2.47
CA LEU A 137 4.30 -11.53 1.57
C LEU A 137 3.95 -11.70 0.09
N LEU A 138 3.30 -12.80 -0.28
CA LEU A 138 3.05 -13.15 -1.68
C LEU A 138 1.68 -12.68 -2.19
N ILE A 139 0.70 -12.51 -1.31
CA ILE A 139 -0.67 -12.18 -1.71
C ILE A 139 -1.08 -10.81 -1.16
N TYR A 140 -1.11 -10.63 0.15
CA TYR A 140 -1.65 -9.40 0.74
C TYR A 140 -0.82 -8.16 0.42
N SER A 141 0.49 -8.21 0.69
CA SER A 141 1.38 -7.07 0.49
C SER A 141 1.45 -6.63 -0.98
N PRO A 142 1.61 -7.54 -1.96
CA PRO A 142 1.62 -7.16 -3.38
C PRO A 142 0.29 -6.61 -3.87
N ILE A 143 -0.84 -7.22 -3.46
CA ILE A 143 -2.18 -6.72 -3.85
C ILE A 143 -2.41 -5.33 -3.28
N LEU A 144 -2.13 -5.12 -1.98
CA LEU A 144 -2.27 -3.80 -1.38
C LEU A 144 -1.36 -2.78 -2.05
N GLY A 145 -0.11 -3.12 -2.29
CA GLY A 145 0.83 -2.25 -2.99
C GLY A 145 0.39 -1.92 -4.42
N LEU A 146 -0.21 -2.87 -5.14
CA LEU A 146 -0.74 -2.65 -6.49
C LEU A 146 -1.91 -1.68 -6.46
N VAL A 147 -2.88 -1.91 -5.56
CA VAL A 147 -4.06 -1.07 -5.36
C VAL A 147 -3.63 0.36 -4.99
N GLU A 148 -2.70 0.49 -4.05
CA GLU A 148 -2.19 1.78 -3.58
C GLU A 148 -1.44 2.57 -4.64
N ARG A 149 -0.66 1.88 -5.48
CA ARG A 149 0.12 2.52 -6.55
C ARG A 149 -0.72 2.93 -7.75
N HIS A 150 -1.72 2.13 -8.13
CA HIS A 150 -2.39 2.32 -9.42
C HIS A 150 -3.83 2.79 -9.32
N TRP A 151 -4.55 2.46 -8.23
CA TRP A 151 -5.98 2.70 -8.17
C TRP A 151 -6.32 3.76 -7.14
N ILE A 152 -5.98 3.51 -5.87
CA ILE A 152 -6.53 4.27 -4.75
C ILE A 152 -5.47 4.48 -3.68
N MET A 153 -5.23 5.72 -3.28
CA MET A 153 -4.30 6.06 -2.20
C MET A 153 -5.02 6.84 -1.10
N PRO A 154 -5.09 6.33 0.14
CA PRO A 154 -5.57 7.11 1.27
C PRO A 154 -4.47 8.08 1.71
N LEU A 155 -4.73 9.37 1.61
CA LEU A 155 -3.87 10.45 2.08
C LEU A 155 -4.43 11.03 3.37
N ARG A 156 -3.57 11.28 4.35
CA ARG A 156 -3.94 12.04 5.53
C ARG A 156 -3.54 13.50 5.31
N VAL A 157 -4.53 14.36 5.16
CA VAL A 157 -4.34 15.80 4.99
C VAL A 157 -4.97 16.47 6.22
N ARG A 158 -4.11 17.03 7.07
CA ARG A 158 -4.49 17.51 8.42
C ARG A 158 -5.15 16.40 9.25
N ASP A 159 -6.36 16.65 9.76
CA ASP A 159 -7.13 15.70 10.57
C ASP A 159 -8.10 14.83 9.77
N GLN A 160 -8.10 14.95 8.44
CA GLN A 160 -8.98 14.20 7.57
C GLN A 160 -8.22 13.23 6.67
N VAL A 161 -8.81 12.07 6.41
CA VAL A 161 -8.31 11.15 5.41
C VAL A 161 -9.09 11.35 4.12
N VAL A 162 -8.36 11.65 3.06
CA VAL A 162 -8.84 11.83 1.71
C VAL A 162 -8.37 10.65 0.86
N VAL A 163 -9.31 9.95 0.25
CA VAL A 163 -9.07 8.85 -0.67
C VAL A 163 -8.96 9.41 -2.08
N VAL A 164 -7.82 9.15 -2.73
CA VAL A 164 -7.44 9.70 -4.03
C VAL A 164 -7.44 8.61 -5.09
N SER A 165 -8.03 8.92 -6.24
CA SER A 165 -7.95 8.08 -7.44
C SER A 165 -6.68 8.38 -8.22
N ARG A 166 -5.80 7.38 -8.37
CA ARG A 166 -4.52 7.49 -9.10
C ARG A 166 -4.62 7.13 -10.58
N GLY A 167 -5.68 6.45 -10.99
CA GLY A 167 -5.86 5.99 -12.38
C GLY A 167 -6.25 7.08 -13.39
N ILE A 168 -6.19 8.36 -13.02
CA ILE A 168 -6.65 9.46 -13.86
C ILE A 168 -5.45 10.04 -14.63
N ALA A 169 -5.60 10.18 -15.94
CA ALA A 169 -4.60 10.86 -16.75
C ALA A 169 -4.43 12.30 -16.28
N ILE A 170 -3.22 12.69 -15.90
CA ILE A 170 -2.91 14.03 -15.35
C ILE A 170 -3.26 15.15 -16.35
N ILE A 171 -3.19 14.83 -17.65
CA ILE A 171 -3.60 15.71 -18.75
C ILE A 171 -5.10 16.10 -18.67
N SER A 172 -5.93 15.28 -18.01
CA SER A 172 -7.36 15.55 -17.82
C SER A 172 -7.67 16.49 -16.64
N VAL A 173 -6.66 16.97 -15.91
CA VAL A 173 -6.83 17.95 -14.83
C VAL A 173 -7.15 19.32 -15.41
N LYS A 174 -8.32 19.86 -15.09
CA LYS A 174 -8.82 21.16 -15.54
C LYS A 174 -8.86 22.16 -14.39
N ARG A 175 -9.04 23.44 -14.73
CA ARG A 175 -9.31 24.50 -13.73
C ARG A 175 -10.55 24.14 -12.92
N GLY A 176 -10.50 24.39 -11.61
CA GLY A 176 -11.57 24.07 -10.67
C GLY A 176 -11.58 22.63 -10.16
N ASP A 177 -10.81 21.71 -10.78
CA ASP A 177 -10.66 20.36 -10.25
C ASP A 177 -9.88 20.39 -8.93
N TRP A 178 -10.26 19.49 -8.03
CA TRP A 178 -9.42 19.18 -6.88
C TRP A 178 -8.36 18.18 -7.27
N VAL A 179 -7.14 18.40 -6.80
CA VAL A 179 -6.00 17.50 -7.02
C VAL A 179 -5.28 17.24 -5.72
N ALA A 180 -4.83 16.00 -5.55
CA ALA A 180 -3.85 15.65 -4.54
C ALA A 180 -2.46 15.76 -5.15
N TYR A 181 -1.52 16.35 -4.41
CA TYR A 181 -0.16 16.56 -4.87
C TYR A 181 0.84 16.33 -3.74
N GLU A 182 2.06 16.00 -4.13
CA GLU A 182 3.21 15.84 -3.24
C GLU A 182 3.90 17.18 -3.02
N ILE A 183 4.19 17.51 -1.77
CA ILE A 183 4.99 18.67 -1.37
C ILE A 183 6.40 18.17 -1.14
N SER A 184 7.33 18.57 -1.99
CA SER A 184 8.76 18.35 -1.73
C SER A 184 9.18 19.22 -0.56
N GLY A 185 9.78 18.61 0.46
CA GLY A 185 10.33 19.36 1.59
C GLY A 185 11.42 20.30 1.14
N ALA A 186 11.45 21.50 1.72
CA ALA A 186 12.42 22.53 1.38
C ALA A 186 12.88 23.23 2.65
N GLU A 187 14.19 23.50 2.73
CA GLU A 187 14.80 24.24 3.83
C GLU A 187 15.53 25.45 3.25
N GLY A 188 15.19 26.64 3.74
CA GLY A 188 15.81 27.88 3.26
C GLY A 188 15.26 29.13 3.93
N GLN A 189 16.09 30.16 4.06
CA GLN A 189 15.73 31.48 4.60
C GLN A 189 15.03 31.45 5.98
N GLY A 190 15.41 30.51 6.86
CA GLY A 190 14.79 30.37 8.19
C GLY A 190 13.38 29.77 8.17
N LEU A 191 12.97 29.19 7.04
CA LEU A 191 11.73 28.44 6.88
C LEU A 191 12.04 26.97 6.62
N TYR A 192 11.28 26.11 7.29
CA TYR A 192 11.28 24.68 7.06
C TYR A 192 9.92 24.27 6.51
N LEU A 193 9.88 23.87 5.25
CA LEU A 193 8.71 23.29 4.62
C LEU A 193 8.78 21.78 4.77
N GLN A 194 7.87 21.22 5.56
CA GLN A 194 7.80 19.79 5.77
C GLN A 194 7.31 19.09 4.49
N ALA A 195 8.04 18.05 4.05
CA ALA A 195 7.59 17.19 2.97
C ALA A 195 6.27 16.49 3.34
N GLY A 196 5.38 16.30 2.37
CA GLY A 196 4.09 15.68 2.64
C GLY A 196 3.14 15.72 1.46
N PHE A 197 1.84 15.75 1.75
CA PHE A 197 0.78 15.74 0.75
C PHE A 197 -0.21 16.87 0.98
N GLY A 198 -0.64 17.52 -0.09
CA GLY A 198 -1.70 18.52 -0.09
C GLY A 198 -2.86 18.09 -0.98
N VAL A 199 -4.04 18.65 -0.70
CA VAL A 199 -5.23 18.53 -1.56
C VAL A 199 -5.78 19.92 -1.78
N GLU A 200 -5.74 20.39 -3.02
CA GLU A 200 -6.10 21.77 -3.36
C GLU A 200 -6.85 21.87 -4.68
N ARG A 201 -7.52 22.99 -4.87
CA ARG A 201 -8.22 23.30 -6.12
C ARG A 201 -7.25 23.92 -7.12
N VAL A 202 -7.25 23.41 -8.35
CA VAL A 202 -6.50 23.98 -9.47
C VAL A 202 -7.11 25.33 -9.84
N LEU A 203 -6.34 26.40 -9.67
CA LEU A 203 -6.74 27.76 -10.01
C LEU A 203 -6.48 28.05 -11.48
N ALA A 204 -5.31 27.65 -11.98
CA ALA A 204 -4.89 27.87 -13.35
C ALA A 204 -4.10 26.68 -13.93
N VAL A 205 -4.18 26.50 -15.24
CA VAL A 205 -3.46 25.47 -16.01
C VAL A 205 -2.41 26.12 -16.92
N ALA A 206 -1.53 25.32 -17.51
CA ALA A 206 -0.51 25.81 -18.45
C ALA A 206 -1.09 26.77 -19.50
N GLY A 207 -0.40 27.89 -19.74
CA GLY A 207 -0.80 28.95 -20.67
C GLY A 207 -1.77 29.99 -20.09
N ASP A 208 -2.34 29.76 -18.91
CA ASP A 208 -3.18 30.76 -18.25
C ASP A 208 -2.35 31.92 -17.69
N HIS A 209 -2.90 33.11 -17.80
CA HIS A 209 -2.36 34.33 -17.24
C HIS A 209 -2.93 34.57 -15.85
N VAL A 210 -2.06 34.68 -14.85
CA VAL A 210 -2.41 34.89 -13.44
C VAL A 210 -1.90 36.26 -13.02
N ARG A 211 -2.81 37.11 -12.53
CA ARG A 211 -2.52 38.47 -12.07
C ARG A 211 -3.04 38.65 -10.65
N PHE A 212 -2.15 39.02 -9.73
CA PHE A 212 -2.48 39.34 -8.34
C PHE A 212 -2.70 40.83 -8.19
N THR A 213 -3.72 41.18 -7.43
CA THR A 213 -4.01 42.54 -7.00
C THR A 213 -4.29 42.53 -5.50
N ARG A 214 -4.40 43.73 -4.91
CA ARG A 214 -4.74 43.88 -3.49
C ARG A 214 -6.13 43.38 -3.12
N GLU A 215 -7.00 43.17 -4.11
CA GLU A 215 -8.41 42.79 -3.90
C GLU A 215 -8.69 41.33 -4.29
N ALA A 216 -8.08 40.85 -5.37
CA ALA A 216 -8.35 39.53 -5.94
C ALA A 216 -7.16 38.97 -6.73
N VAL A 217 -7.19 37.65 -6.98
CA VAL A 217 -6.36 37.01 -7.99
C VAL A 217 -7.18 36.77 -9.25
N PHE A 218 -6.68 37.18 -10.40
CA PHE A 218 -7.33 37.03 -11.69
C PHE A 218 -6.66 35.92 -12.48
N VAL A 219 -7.46 34.98 -13.03
CA VAL A 219 -6.98 33.97 -13.98
C VAL A 219 -7.70 34.17 -15.31
N ASN A 220 -6.98 34.63 -16.34
CA ASN A 220 -7.55 35.07 -17.62
C ASN A 220 -8.76 36.01 -17.41
N GLU A 221 -8.57 37.08 -16.64
CA GLU A 221 -9.59 38.07 -16.25
C GLU A 221 -10.73 37.57 -15.35
N ARG A 222 -10.76 36.29 -14.95
CA ARG A 222 -11.76 35.78 -13.98
C ARG A 222 -11.28 35.99 -12.55
N PRO A 223 -12.02 36.72 -11.70
CA PRO A 223 -11.61 36.98 -10.33
C PRO A 223 -11.83 35.76 -9.42
N PHE A 224 -10.87 35.53 -8.52
CA PHE A 224 -10.93 34.61 -7.41
C PHE A 224 -10.54 35.35 -6.12
N PRO A 225 -11.11 34.96 -4.97
CA PRO A 225 -10.79 35.60 -3.69
C PRO A 225 -9.32 35.39 -3.32
N LEU A 226 -8.70 36.40 -2.70
CA LEU A 226 -7.36 36.28 -2.13
C LEU A 226 -7.37 35.26 -0.99
N ALA A 227 -6.43 34.33 -1.05
CA ALA A 227 -6.13 33.43 0.04
C ALA A 227 -5.00 34.00 0.93
N PRO A 228 -4.84 33.51 2.17
CA PRO A 228 -3.76 33.93 3.04
C PRO A 228 -2.40 33.82 2.35
N HIS A 229 -1.54 34.82 2.59
CA HIS A 229 -0.16 34.91 2.08
C HIS A 229 -0.02 35.02 0.57
N MET A 230 -1.10 35.23 -0.19
CA MET A 230 -0.97 35.59 -1.60
C MET A 230 -0.20 36.91 -1.74
N PRO A 231 0.66 37.05 -2.77
CA PRO A 231 1.30 38.31 -3.07
C PRO A 231 0.26 39.37 -3.40
N THR A 232 0.54 40.62 -3.04
CA THR A 232 -0.37 41.75 -3.29
C THR A 232 -0.36 42.20 -4.74
N GLU A 233 0.79 42.11 -5.40
CA GLU A 233 1.00 42.56 -6.78
C GLU A 233 2.04 41.63 -7.43
N SER A 234 1.62 40.86 -8.43
CA SER A 234 2.49 40.03 -9.27
C SER A 234 1.71 39.54 -10.48
N GLU A 235 2.43 39.16 -11.53
CA GLU A 235 1.82 38.70 -12.77
C GLU A 235 2.73 37.67 -13.44
N PHE A 236 2.14 36.60 -13.95
CA PHE A 236 2.87 35.57 -14.69
C PHE A 236 1.93 34.73 -15.57
N VAL A 237 2.53 33.99 -16.50
CA VAL A 237 1.85 32.93 -17.26
C VAL A 237 2.26 31.58 -16.68
N VAL A 238 1.30 30.68 -16.46
CA VAL A 238 1.58 29.33 -15.94
C VAL A 238 2.40 28.55 -16.98
N PRO A 239 3.58 28.03 -16.63
CA PRO A 239 4.42 27.28 -17.56
C PRO A 239 3.77 25.98 -18.03
N GLU A 240 4.28 25.44 -19.14
CA GLU A 240 3.94 24.08 -19.57
C GLU A 240 4.28 23.04 -18.49
N LYS A 241 3.49 21.97 -18.43
CA LYS A 241 3.64 20.85 -17.48
C LYS A 241 3.57 21.27 -16.00
N MET A 242 3.02 22.44 -15.72
CA MET A 242 2.73 22.90 -14.36
C MET A 242 1.23 23.16 -14.18
N ARG A 243 0.80 23.12 -12.93
CA ARG A 243 -0.53 23.53 -12.49
C ARG A 243 -0.35 24.54 -11.37
N PHE A 244 -1.14 25.59 -11.41
CA PHE A 244 -1.16 26.58 -10.35
C PHE A 244 -2.29 26.26 -9.38
N ILE A 245 -1.91 26.01 -8.13
CA ILE A 245 -2.79 25.86 -6.98
C ILE A 245 -2.39 26.90 -5.94
N TRP A 246 -3.22 27.12 -4.92
CA TRP A 246 -2.76 27.87 -3.76
C TRP A 246 -2.79 26.98 -2.52
N PRO A 247 -1.63 26.64 -1.94
CA PRO A 247 -1.56 25.64 -0.89
C PRO A 247 -1.98 26.23 0.46
N THR A 248 -2.84 25.52 1.18
CA THR A 248 -3.27 25.93 2.51
C THR A 248 -2.41 25.20 3.55
N ILE A 249 -1.18 25.69 3.75
CA ILE A 249 -0.19 25.08 4.64
C ILE A 249 -0.17 25.82 5.97
N ASP A 250 -0.11 25.08 7.08
CA ASP A 250 0.16 25.64 8.40
C ASP A 250 1.65 25.98 8.49
N VAL A 251 1.98 27.24 8.22
CA VAL A 251 3.35 27.75 8.36
C VAL A 251 3.65 27.93 9.84
N THR A 252 4.38 26.98 10.43
CA THR A 252 4.89 27.13 11.80
C THR A 252 6.02 28.17 11.74
N ARG A 253 5.76 29.38 12.23
CA ARG A 253 6.69 30.50 12.12
C ARG A 253 7.98 30.24 12.91
N GLY A 254 9.08 30.02 12.21
CA GLY A 254 10.37 30.53 12.64
C GLY A 254 10.39 32.06 12.53
N ALA A 255 11.46 32.73 12.96
CA ALA A 255 11.64 34.19 12.89
C ALA A 255 11.76 34.75 11.44
N ALA A 256 11.07 34.17 10.48
CA ALA A 256 11.13 34.50 9.07
C ALA A 256 10.22 35.70 8.72
N ALA A 257 10.71 36.55 7.83
CA ALA A 257 9.95 37.69 7.32
C ALA A 257 8.76 37.22 6.45
N GLN A 258 7.67 37.99 6.44
CA GLN A 258 6.46 37.71 5.65
C GLN A 258 6.76 37.55 4.14
N ALA A 259 7.75 38.28 3.62
CA ALA A 259 8.19 38.16 2.23
C ALA A 259 8.77 36.77 1.92
N SER A 260 9.55 36.19 2.83
CA SER A 260 10.10 34.83 2.68
C SER A 260 8.99 33.77 2.70
N VAL A 261 7.98 33.95 3.54
CA VAL A 261 6.80 33.04 3.58
C VAL A 261 6.03 33.11 2.26
N THR A 262 5.80 34.31 1.74
CA THR A 262 5.09 34.54 0.48
C THR A 262 5.85 33.91 -0.70
N ALA A 263 7.17 34.12 -0.77
CA ALA A 263 8.02 33.54 -1.81
C ALA A 263 8.03 32.00 -1.76
N ALA A 264 8.14 31.43 -0.55
CA ALA A 264 8.08 29.98 -0.35
C ALA A 264 6.72 29.41 -0.77
N MET A 265 5.62 30.07 -0.40
CA MET A 265 4.28 29.65 -0.83
C MET A 265 4.09 29.73 -2.34
N GLN A 266 4.60 30.78 -2.99
CA GLN A 266 4.55 30.92 -4.44
C GLN A 266 5.36 29.82 -5.16
N GLN A 267 6.49 29.39 -4.58
CA GLN A 267 7.27 28.29 -5.12
C GLN A 267 6.50 26.96 -5.07
N VAL A 268 5.78 26.69 -3.97
CA VAL A 268 5.00 25.46 -3.80
C VAL A 268 3.66 25.51 -4.54
N ALA A 269 3.17 26.72 -4.84
CA ALA A 269 1.94 26.94 -5.60
C ALA A 269 2.05 26.50 -7.08
N MET A 270 3.28 26.45 -7.62
CA MET A 270 3.56 25.90 -8.94
C MET A 270 3.89 24.41 -8.83
N VAL A 271 2.89 23.56 -9.10
CA VAL A 271 3.02 22.11 -8.98
C VAL A 271 3.32 21.51 -10.35
N PRO A 272 4.51 20.88 -10.54
CA PRO A 272 4.78 20.08 -11.71
C PRO A 272 3.80 18.92 -11.84
N GLU A 273 3.44 18.55 -13.07
CA GLU A 273 2.50 17.45 -13.32
C GLU A 273 2.93 16.13 -12.67
N HIS A 274 4.23 15.84 -12.59
CA HIS A 274 4.73 14.61 -11.96
C HIS A 274 4.54 14.56 -10.44
N GLN A 275 4.33 15.71 -9.78
CA GLN A 275 4.00 15.77 -8.35
C GLN A 275 2.50 15.61 -8.09
N ILE A 276 1.67 15.59 -9.14
CA ILE A 276 0.23 15.34 -9.01
C ILE A 276 0.00 13.83 -8.86
N ILE A 277 -0.61 13.45 -7.73
CA ILE A 277 -0.87 12.05 -7.38
C ILE A 277 -2.15 11.56 -8.04
N GLY A 278 -3.16 12.43 -8.11
CA GLY A 278 -4.47 12.09 -8.66
C GLY A 278 -5.57 13.03 -8.22
N LYS A 279 -6.83 12.64 -8.46
CA LYS A 279 -8.00 13.41 -8.03
C LYS A 279 -8.66 12.75 -6.81
N PRO A 280 -8.91 13.49 -5.72
CA PRO A 280 -9.70 13.00 -4.60
C PRO A 280 -11.14 12.71 -5.04
N PHE A 281 -11.75 11.65 -4.49
CA PHE A 281 -13.18 11.43 -4.69
C PHE A 281 -13.98 12.49 -3.93
N LYS A 282 -15.07 12.99 -4.52
CA LYS A 282 -15.99 13.91 -3.81
C LYS A 282 -16.62 13.26 -2.57
N HIS A 283 -16.99 11.99 -2.70
CA HIS A 283 -17.55 11.17 -1.62
C HIS A 283 -16.85 9.80 -1.57
N TRP A 284 -16.75 9.22 -0.39
CA TRP A 284 -16.29 7.84 -0.17
C TRP A 284 -17.27 7.13 0.74
N PHE A 285 -18.03 6.17 0.20
CA PHE A 285 -19.05 5.42 0.93
C PHE A 285 -19.98 6.32 1.78
N GLY A 286 -20.53 7.37 1.16
CA GLY A 286 -21.42 8.33 1.81
C GLY A 286 -20.73 9.45 2.60
N ARG A 287 -19.43 9.32 2.92
CA ARG A 287 -18.66 10.39 3.55
C ARG A 287 -18.22 11.43 2.53
N ARG A 288 -18.60 12.69 2.71
CA ARG A 288 -18.07 13.82 1.94
C ARG A 288 -16.59 14.03 2.27
N GLN A 289 -15.75 14.13 1.24
CA GLN A 289 -14.31 14.34 1.42
C GLN A 289 -13.88 15.77 1.15
N LEU A 290 -14.51 16.41 0.16
CA LEU A 290 -14.20 17.75 -0.32
C LEU A 290 -15.35 18.70 0.00
N PRO A 291 -15.08 19.99 0.23
CA PRO A 291 -16.09 21.00 0.55
C PRO A 291 -17.01 21.36 -0.62
#